data_AF-A0A7V1QAR8-F1
#
_entry.id   AF-A0A7V1QAR8-F1
#
_cell.length_a   1.000
_cell.length_b   1.000
_cell.length_c   1.000
_cell.angle_alpha   90.00
_cell.angle_beta   90.00
_cell.angle_gamma   90.00
#
_symmetry.space_group_name_H-M   'P 1'
#
loop_
_entity.id
_entity.type
_entity.pdbx_description
1 polymer ?
#
loop_
_entity_poly.entity_id
_entity_poly.type
_entity_poly.pdbx_seq_one_letter_code
_entity_poly.pdbx_strand_id
1 'polypeptide(L)'
;EHYFQRYRKAKQGMRVIAERRAAVERELEELRRVRERAAAAEEMAMLEQIARDLGLSPSPPSRGASPSPAARTAKRARVRWPGVYRFRSSDGFEILVGKSAEDNERLTFRVAAPQDLWLHAADYPGSHVVIRRAKGQKVPPRTLREAAQLAAFFSQARHSSKVVVNYTERKFVSKIPRSKPGLVRVSEVRSLTVEPKIEVERVLEET
;
A
#
# COMPACT_ATOMS: atom_id res chain seq x y z
N GLU A 1 -11.95 31.07 27.14
CA GLU A 1 -11.19 30.17 26.23
C GLU A 1 -11.76 28.75 26.02
N HIS A 2 -11.85 27.90 27.05
CA HIS A 2 -12.11 26.44 26.89
C HIS A 2 -13.43 26.08 26.16
N TYR A 3 -14.53 26.76 26.50
CA TYR A 3 -15.83 26.54 25.83
C TYR A 3 -15.83 26.98 24.36
N PHE A 4 -15.07 28.03 24.02
CA PHE A 4 -14.94 28.53 22.65
C PHE A 4 -14.14 27.56 21.77
N GLN A 5 -13.09 26.95 22.32
CA GLN A 5 -12.32 25.90 21.64
C GLN A 5 -13.16 24.64 21.41
N ARG A 6 -13.96 24.21 22.40
CA ARG A 6 -14.91 23.09 22.25
C ARG A 6 -15.94 23.37 21.15
N TYR A 7 -16.48 24.57 21.10
CA TYR A 7 -17.42 24.98 20.04
C TYR A 7 -16.77 24.93 18.65
N ARG A 8 -15.57 25.50 18.47
CA ARG A 8 -14.86 25.46 17.18
C ARG A 8 -14.55 24.03 16.73
N LYS A 9 -14.11 23.17 17.66
CA LYS A 9 -13.84 21.75 17.39
C LYS A 9 -15.12 20.99 17.01
N ALA A 10 -16.24 21.22 17.71
CA ALA A 10 -17.52 20.61 17.38
C ALA A 10 -18.04 21.07 16.01
N LYS A 11 -17.95 22.38 15.72
CA LYS A 11 -18.36 22.97 14.43
C LYS A 11 -17.55 22.41 13.26
N GLN A 12 -16.24 22.29 13.42
CA GLN A 12 -15.38 21.69 12.39
C GLN A 12 -15.62 20.17 12.27
N GLY A 13 -15.83 19.49 13.39
CA GLY A 13 -16.18 18.07 13.43
C GLY A 13 -17.47 17.76 12.68
N MET A 14 -18.52 18.57 12.86
CA MET A 14 -19.78 18.41 12.12
C MET A 14 -19.58 18.48 10.59
N ARG A 15 -18.74 19.40 10.11
CA ARG A 15 -18.44 19.52 8.68
C ARG A 15 -17.73 18.27 8.16
N VAL A 16 -16.69 17.81 8.86
CA VAL A 16 -15.94 16.60 8.50
C VAL A 16 -16.83 15.35 8.52
N ILE A 17 -17.69 15.22 9.53
CA ILE A 17 -18.64 14.10 9.64
C ILE A 17 -19.65 14.14 8.49
N ALA A 18 -20.18 15.32 8.14
CA ALA A 18 -21.11 15.47 7.02
C ALA A 18 -20.47 15.09 5.67
N GLU A 19 -19.25 15.59 5.41
CA GLU A 19 -18.49 15.24 4.20
C GLU A 19 -18.21 13.73 4.13
N ARG A 20 -17.81 13.12 5.26
CA ARG A 20 -17.54 11.68 5.32
C ARG A 20 -18.81 10.86 5.14
N ARG A 21 -19.91 11.27 5.75
CA ARG A 21 -21.22 10.63 5.60
C ARG A 21 -21.66 10.64 4.14
N ALA A 22 -21.56 11.79 3.47
CA ALA A 22 -21.92 11.90 2.06
C ALA A 22 -21.03 11.02 1.15
N ALA A 23 -19.74 10.87 1.48
CA ALA A 23 -18.85 9.97 0.74
C ALA A 23 -19.24 8.49 0.92
N VAL A 24 -19.54 8.08 2.15
CA VAL A 24 -19.97 6.71 2.46
C VAL A 24 -21.34 6.40 1.83
N GLU A 25 -22.26 7.36 1.82
CA GLU A 25 -23.57 7.19 1.18
C GLU A 25 -23.43 7.00 -0.34
N ARG A 26 -22.50 7.71 -1.00
CA ARG A 26 -22.20 7.49 -2.43
C ARG A 26 -21.62 6.12 -2.71
N GLU A 27 -20.66 5.68 -1.90
CA GLU A 27 -20.04 4.35 -2.03
C GLU A 27 -21.07 3.23 -1.81
N LEU A 28 -21.96 3.40 -0.82
CA LEU A 28 -23.05 2.47 -0.57
C LEU A 28 -24.00 2.36 -1.77
N GLU A 29 -24.30 3.49 -2.40
CA GLU A 29 -25.16 3.52 -3.59
C GLU A 29 -24.51 2.82 -4.79
N GLU A 30 -23.22 3.03 -4.99
CA GLU A 30 -22.44 2.33 -6.02
C GLU A 30 -22.45 0.81 -5.79
N LEU A 31 -22.21 0.36 -4.55
CA LEU A 31 -22.24 -1.06 -4.19
C LEU A 31 -23.64 -1.67 -4.34
N ARG A 32 -24.71 -0.92 -4.05
CA ARG A 32 -26.09 -1.37 -4.30
C ARG A 32 -26.35 -1.60 -5.78
N ARG A 33 -25.92 -0.68 -6.66
CA ARG A 33 -26.05 -0.83 -8.11
C ARG A 33 -25.27 -2.05 -8.61
N VAL A 34 -24.04 -2.24 -8.13
CA VAL A 34 -23.24 -3.42 -8.46
C VAL A 34 -23.96 -4.71 -8.04
N ARG A 35 -24.54 -4.73 -6.84
CA ARG A 35 -25.31 -5.88 -6.34
C ARG A 35 -26.54 -6.17 -7.19
N GLU A 36 -27.29 -5.14 -7.57
CA GLU A 36 -28.46 -5.29 -8.45
C GLU A 36 -28.07 -5.84 -9.82
N ARG A 37 -27.00 -5.30 -10.41
CA ARG A 37 -26.46 -5.77 -11.69
C ARG A 37 -25.99 -7.22 -11.64
N ALA A 38 -25.41 -7.64 -10.52
CA ALA A 38 -25.01 -9.03 -10.29
C ALA A 38 -26.21 -9.95 -10.05
N ALA A 39 -27.25 -9.49 -9.35
CA ALA A 39 -28.47 -10.25 -9.11
C ALA A 39 -29.30 -10.45 -10.39
N ALA A 40 -29.26 -9.49 -11.31
CA ALA A 40 -29.92 -9.56 -12.62
C ALA A 40 -29.09 -10.27 -13.70
N ALA A 41 -27.85 -10.71 -13.40
CA ALA A 41 -27.01 -11.39 -14.37
C ALA A 41 -27.46 -12.84 -14.55
N GLU A 42 -28.02 -13.15 -15.73
CA GLU A 42 -28.46 -14.51 -16.09
C GLU A 42 -27.32 -15.34 -16.71
N GLU A 43 -26.26 -14.68 -17.19
CA GLU A 43 -25.12 -15.32 -17.83
C GLU A 43 -23.82 -15.19 -17.02
N MET A 44 -23.04 -16.27 -16.97
CA MET A 44 -21.74 -16.32 -16.29
C MET A 44 -20.77 -15.23 -16.82
N ALA A 45 -20.80 -14.94 -18.13
CA ALA A 45 -19.95 -13.92 -18.74
C ALA A 45 -20.22 -12.51 -18.18
N MET A 46 -21.47 -12.21 -17.82
CA MET A 46 -21.87 -10.92 -17.23
C MET A 46 -21.34 -10.80 -15.78
N LEU A 47 -21.41 -11.89 -15.01
CA LEU A 47 -20.80 -11.97 -13.68
C LEU A 47 -19.26 -11.83 -13.74
N GLU A 48 -18.61 -12.43 -14.73
CA GLU A 48 -17.16 -12.28 -14.96
C GLU A 48 -16.79 -10.85 -15.36
N GLN A 49 -17.62 -10.16 -16.14
CA GLN A 49 -17.43 -8.75 -16.46
C GLN A 49 -17.56 -7.88 -15.20
N ILE A 50 -18.60 -8.10 -14.38
CA ILE A 50 -18.76 -7.41 -13.09
C ILE A 50 -17.54 -7.65 -12.17
N ALA A 51 -17.06 -8.89 -12.09
CA ALA A 51 -15.88 -9.22 -11.31
C ALA A 51 -14.59 -8.55 -11.84
N ARG A 52 -14.48 -8.33 -13.16
CA ARG A 52 -13.37 -7.59 -13.78
C ARG A 52 -13.45 -6.10 -13.48
N ASP A 53 -14.62 -5.49 -13.61
CA ASP A 53 -14.85 -4.07 -13.29
C ASP A 53 -14.49 -3.77 -11.83
N LEU A 54 -14.73 -4.73 -10.93
CA LEU A 54 -14.39 -4.65 -9.50
C LEU A 54 -12.94 -5.06 -9.16
N GLY A 55 -12.14 -5.49 -10.14
CA GLY A 55 -10.76 -5.97 -9.90
C GLY A 55 -10.67 -7.23 -9.03
N LEU A 56 -11.74 -8.04 -9.02
CA LEU A 56 -11.87 -9.31 -8.30
C LEU A 56 -11.48 -10.52 -9.16
N SER A 57 -11.50 -10.38 -10.49
CA SER A 57 -11.10 -11.46 -11.39
C SER A 57 -9.57 -11.49 -11.59
N PRO A 58 -8.90 -12.65 -11.42
CA PRO A 58 -7.50 -12.79 -11.80
C PRO A 58 -7.36 -12.67 -13.32
N SER A 59 -6.44 -11.84 -13.81
CA SER A 59 -6.07 -11.87 -15.23
C SER A 59 -5.69 -13.31 -15.62
N PRO A 60 -6.16 -13.82 -16.78
CA PRO A 60 -5.84 -15.18 -17.18
C PRO A 60 -4.32 -15.35 -17.27
N PRO A 61 -3.76 -16.47 -16.79
CA PRO A 61 -2.34 -16.74 -16.94
C PRO A 61 -2.05 -16.89 -18.43
N SER A 62 -1.25 -15.98 -19.00
CA SER A 62 -0.71 -16.16 -20.33
C SER A 62 0.09 -17.46 -20.35
N ARG A 63 -0.41 -18.49 -21.04
CA ARG A 63 0.35 -19.71 -21.33
C ARG A 63 1.49 -19.32 -22.27
N GLY A 64 2.68 -19.16 -21.71
CA GLY A 64 3.89 -18.83 -22.46
C GLY A 64 5.09 -18.97 -21.54
N ALA A 65 5.96 -19.93 -21.90
CA ALA A 65 7.26 -20.28 -21.35
C ALA A 65 7.79 -19.45 -20.16
N SER A 66 8.14 -20.16 -19.09
CA SER A 66 8.85 -19.64 -17.93
C SER A 66 10.10 -18.84 -18.35
N PRO A 67 10.17 -17.52 -18.09
CA PRO A 67 11.37 -16.75 -18.40
C PRO A 67 12.48 -17.05 -17.38
N SER A 68 13.73 -16.96 -17.83
CA SER A 68 14.92 -17.07 -16.98
C SER A 68 14.90 -16.06 -15.82
N PRO A 69 15.64 -16.31 -14.71
CA PRO A 69 15.66 -15.44 -13.53
C PRO A 69 15.97 -13.96 -13.82
N ALA A 70 16.83 -13.69 -14.81
CA ALA A 70 17.18 -12.34 -15.26
C ALA A 70 16.00 -11.65 -15.99
N ALA A 71 15.28 -12.39 -16.85
CA ALA A 71 14.11 -11.88 -17.55
C ALA A 71 12.92 -11.62 -16.60
N ARG A 72 12.78 -12.40 -15.51
CA ARG A 72 11.78 -12.16 -14.45
C ARG A 72 12.01 -10.85 -13.69
N THR A 73 13.26 -10.48 -13.44
CA THR A 73 13.61 -9.21 -12.77
C THR A 73 13.28 -8.02 -13.68
N ALA A 74 13.64 -8.11 -14.97
CA ALA A 74 13.34 -7.06 -15.96
C ALA A 74 11.84 -6.92 -16.27
N LYS A 75 11.08 -8.03 -16.33
CA LYS A 75 9.62 -7.98 -16.58
C LYS A 75 8.84 -7.50 -15.36
N ARG A 76 9.30 -7.77 -14.13
CA ARG A 76 8.72 -7.23 -12.88
C ARG A 76 8.92 -5.72 -12.75
N ALA A 77 10.07 -5.21 -13.18
CA ALA A 77 10.34 -3.77 -13.22
C ALA A 77 9.40 -3.03 -14.20
N ARG A 78 8.77 -3.70 -15.16
CA ARG A 78 7.84 -3.08 -16.13
C ARG A 78 6.37 -3.17 -15.75
N VAL A 79 6.01 -3.85 -14.65
CA VAL A 79 4.60 -3.91 -14.21
C VAL A 79 4.26 -2.60 -13.51
N ARG A 80 3.37 -1.81 -14.12
CA ARG A 80 2.82 -0.61 -13.50
C ARG A 80 1.88 -0.99 -12.38
N TRP A 81 2.08 -0.37 -11.22
CA TRP A 81 1.17 -0.46 -10.09
C TRP A 81 0.55 0.92 -9.87
N PRO A 82 -0.66 1.19 -10.38
CA PRO A 82 -1.41 2.40 -10.03
C PRO A 82 -1.43 2.61 -8.50
N GLY A 83 -1.30 3.85 -8.05
CA GLY A 83 -1.36 4.15 -6.61
C GLY A 83 -0.11 3.79 -5.79
N VAL A 84 1.01 3.44 -6.44
CA VAL A 84 2.29 3.16 -5.76
C VAL A 84 3.37 4.12 -6.27
N TYR A 85 4.13 4.75 -5.38
CA TYR A 85 5.37 5.45 -5.74
C TYR A 85 6.52 4.46 -5.87
N ARG A 86 7.40 4.70 -6.84
CA ARG A 86 8.58 3.90 -7.11
C ARG A 86 9.82 4.74 -6.88
N PHE A 87 10.75 4.19 -6.11
CA PHE A 87 12.04 4.77 -5.83
C PHE A 87 13.12 3.75 -6.12
N ARG A 88 14.33 4.24 -6.39
CA ARG A 88 15.51 3.39 -6.52
C ARG A 88 16.47 3.74 -5.40
N SER A 89 16.82 2.75 -4.59
CA SER A 89 17.83 2.94 -3.55
C SER A 89 19.19 3.23 -4.16
N SER A 90 20.10 3.79 -3.36
CA SER A 90 21.46 4.05 -3.82
C SER A 90 22.23 2.77 -4.20
N ASP A 91 21.84 1.63 -3.62
CA ASP A 91 22.40 0.32 -3.96
C ASP A 91 21.63 -0.38 -5.11
N GLY A 92 20.72 0.34 -5.77
CA GLY A 92 19.99 -0.11 -6.96
C GLY A 92 18.75 -0.96 -6.70
N PHE A 93 18.28 -1.07 -5.46
CA PHE A 93 17.06 -1.80 -5.12
C PHE A 93 15.81 -1.00 -5.46
N GLU A 94 14.77 -1.69 -5.93
CA GLU A 94 13.46 -1.08 -6.12
C GLU A 94 12.74 -0.97 -4.76
N ILE A 95 12.32 0.25 -4.42
CA ILE A 95 11.52 0.56 -3.24
C ILE A 95 10.14 1.06 -3.71
N LEU A 96 9.09 0.43 -3.18
CA LEU A 96 7.70 0.72 -3.51
C LEU A 96 6.99 1.30 -2.29
N VAL A 97 6.20 2.35 -2.47
CA VAL A 97 5.47 3.04 -1.39
C VAL A 97 4.00 3.18 -1.76
N GLY A 98 3.07 2.65 -0.95
CA GLY A 98 1.63 2.79 -1.20
C GLY A 98 1.12 4.21 -0.93
N LYS A 99 0.18 4.72 -1.74
CA LYS A 99 -0.37 6.08 -1.59
C LYS A 99 -1.62 6.15 -0.72
N SER A 100 -2.36 5.05 -0.61
CA SER A 100 -3.62 4.93 0.12
C SER A 100 -3.67 3.63 0.92
N ALA A 101 -4.71 3.44 1.73
CA ALA A 101 -4.89 2.21 2.52
C ALA A 101 -5.16 0.99 1.61
N GLU A 102 -5.90 1.20 0.52
CA GLU A 102 -6.19 0.21 -0.52
C GLU A 102 -4.91 -0.15 -1.29
N ASP A 103 -4.10 0.86 -1.64
CA ASP A 103 -2.80 0.65 -2.29
C ASP A 103 -1.82 -0.06 -1.37
N ASN A 104 -1.83 0.25 -0.07
CA ASN A 104 -1.01 -0.43 0.94
C ASN A 104 -1.36 -1.92 1.01
N GLU A 105 -2.67 -2.24 1.06
CA GLU A 105 -3.13 -3.63 1.04
C GLU A 105 -2.69 -4.33 -0.25
N ARG A 106 -2.92 -3.70 -1.40
CA ARG A 106 -2.52 -4.26 -2.70
C ARG A 106 -1.01 -4.47 -2.79
N LEU A 107 -0.23 -3.47 -2.39
CA LEU A 107 1.23 -3.50 -2.37
C LEU A 107 1.73 -4.66 -1.50
N THR A 108 1.15 -4.85 -0.32
CA THR A 108 1.60 -5.84 0.65
C THR A 108 1.20 -7.26 0.27
N PHE A 109 -0.04 -7.44 -0.19
CA PHE A 109 -0.62 -8.78 -0.34
C PHE A 109 -0.64 -9.28 -1.78
N ARG A 110 -0.69 -8.39 -2.79
CA ARG A 110 -0.72 -8.75 -4.23
C ARG A 110 0.59 -8.47 -4.96
N VAL A 111 1.31 -7.39 -4.62
CA VAL A 111 2.55 -6.99 -5.33
C VAL A 111 3.79 -7.60 -4.70
N ALA A 112 3.93 -7.48 -3.39
CA ALA A 112 5.09 -7.95 -2.64
C ALA A 112 5.19 -9.47 -2.63
N ALA A 113 6.39 -9.98 -2.87
CA ALA A 113 6.73 -11.38 -2.73
C ALA A 113 6.99 -11.71 -1.24
N PRO A 114 6.82 -12.97 -0.82
CA PRO A 114 7.00 -13.36 0.59
C PRO A 114 8.34 -12.97 1.20
N GLN A 115 9.42 -13.00 0.40
CA GLN A 115 10.77 -12.67 0.86
C GLN A 115 11.09 -11.17 0.86
N ASP A 116 10.25 -10.31 0.28
CA ASP A 116 10.53 -8.86 0.25
C ASP A 116 10.52 -8.28 1.66
N LEU A 117 11.23 -7.18 1.88
CA LEU A 117 11.13 -6.47 3.15
C LEU A 117 9.95 -5.51 3.11
N TRP A 118 9.12 -5.58 4.14
CA TRP A 118 8.02 -4.67 4.40
C TRP A 118 8.40 -3.74 5.55
N LEU A 119 8.05 -2.46 5.44
CA LEU A 119 8.32 -1.43 6.43
C LEU A 119 7.10 -0.54 6.68
N HIS A 120 6.95 -0.06 7.91
CA HIS A 120 5.90 0.88 8.32
C HIS A 120 6.33 1.67 9.57
N ALA A 121 5.89 2.92 9.70
CA ALA A 121 6.11 3.71 10.92
C ALA A 121 5.41 3.05 12.12
N ALA A 122 6.12 2.81 13.23
CA ALA A 122 5.61 1.95 14.30
C ALA A 122 4.31 2.46 14.94
N ASP A 123 4.27 3.73 15.31
CA ASP A 123 3.19 4.33 16.12
C ASP A 123 2.30 5.29 15.33
N TYR A 124 2.48 5.36 14.01
CA TYR A 124 1.86 6.37 13.17
C TYR A 124 1.15 5.73 11.98
N PRO A 125 -0.07 6.20 11.64
CA PRO A 125 -0.66 5.90 10.35
C PRO A 125 0.28 6.36 9.22
N GLY A 126 0.53 5.50 8.25
CA GLY A 126 1.39 5.83 7.12
C GLY A 126 1.32 4.83 5.98
N SER A 127 2.19 5.06 5.00
CA SER A 127 2.35 4.17 3.86
C SER A 127 3.05 2.87 4.24
N HIS A 128 2.61 1.78 3.60
CA HIS A 128 3.41 0.56 3.56
C HIS A 128 4.53 0.77 2.55
N VAL A 129 5.75 0.40 2.95
CA VAL A 129 6.94 0.48 2.09
C VAL A 129 7.48 -0.92 1.87
N VAL A 130 7.86 -1.26 0.64
CA VAL A 130 8.39 -2.57 0.27
C VAL A 130 9.71 -2.42 -0.46
N ILE A 131 10.75 -3.08 0.05
CA ILE A 131 12.03 -3.25 -0.66
C ILE A 131 11.98 -4.58 -1.41
N ARG A 132 12.02 -4.50 -2.74
CA ARG A 132 11.95 -5.66 -3.62
C ARG A 132 13.31 -6.34 -3.67
N ARG A 133 13.35 -7.64 -3.41
CA ARG A 133 14.60 -8.42 -3.44
C ARG A 133 14.40 -9.86 -3.87
N ALA A 134 15.47 -10.45 -4.41
CA ALA A 134 15.52 -11.88 -4.66
C ALA A 134 15.62 -12.67 -3.34
N LYS A 135 15.21 -13.94 -3.36
CA LYS A 135 15.34 -14.83 -2.19
C LYS A 135 16.82 -14.98 -1.82
N GLY A 136 17.16 -14.73 -0.56
CA GLY A 136 18.54 -14.80 -0.07
C GLY A 136 19.40 -13.57 -0.37
N GLN A 137 18.89 -12.59 -1.13
CA GLN A 137 19.60 -11.34 -1.36
C GLN A 137 19.59 -10.48 -0.09
N LYS A 138 20.78 -10.19 0.44
CA LYS A 138 20.92 -9.28 1.58
C LYS A 138 20.64 -7.84 1.12
N VAL A 139 19.85 -7.12 1.92
CA VAL A 139 19.61 -5.69 1.72
C VAL A 139 20.66 -4.93 2.52
N PRO A 140 21.49 -4.08 1.88
CA PRO A 140 22.49 -3.29 2.60
C PRO A 140 21.83 -2.36 3.64
N PRO A 141 22.51 -2.06 4.77
CA PRO A 141 21.98 -1.14 5.78
C PRO A 141 21.59 0.23 5.23
N ARG A 142 22.28 0.69 4.18
CA ARG A 142 21.99 1.97 3.50
C ARG A 142 20.61 1.93 2.82
N THR A 143 20.36 0.98 1.93
CA THR A 143 19.03 0.77 1.32
C THR A 143 17.93 0.59 2.37
N LEU A 144 18.19 -0.14 3.46
CA LEU A 144 17.22 -0.31 4.54
C LEU A 144 16.88 1.03 5.21
N ARG A 145 17.89 1.86 5.49
CA ARG A 145 17.72 3.20 6.06
C ARG A 145 16.92 4.11 5.12
N GLU A 146 17.27 4.13 3.82
CA GLU A 146 16.57 4.93 2.81
C GLU A 146 15.08 4.57 2.72
N ALA A 147 14.76 3.27 2.70
CA ALA A 147 13.37 2.80 2.72
C ALA A 147 12.64 3.17 4.02
N ALA A 148 13.33 3.12 5.16
CA ALA A 148 12.76 3.52 6.43
C ALA A 148 12.50 5.03 6.50
N GLN A 149 13.39 5.87 5.97
CA GLN A 149 13.18 7.31 5.87
C GLN A 149 11.95 7.63 5.01
N LEU A 150 11.73 6.89 3.91
CA LEU A 150 10.50 6.98 3.12
C LEU A 150 9.26 6.60 3.93
N ALA A 151 9.31 5.48 4.69
CA ALA A 151 8.19 5.07 5.54
C ALA A 151 7.84 6.13 6.59
N ALA A 152 8.86 6.75 7.19
CA ALA A 152 8.68 7.86 8.13
C ALA A 152 8.12 9.12 7.44
N PHE A 153 8.64 9.47 6.27
CA PHE A 153 8.20 10.64 5.50
C PHE A 153 6.76 10.53 5.00
N PHE A 154 6.34 9.35 4.54
CA PHE A 154 4.97 9.08 4.10
C PHE A 154 4.05 8.61 5.25
N SER A 155 4.35 9.03 6.48
CA SER A 155 3.51 8.83 7.66
C SER A 155 3.06 10.16 8.25
N GLN A 156 2.16 10.10 9.23
CA GLN A 156 1.80 11.28 10.03
C GLN A 156 2.97 11.88 10.81
N ALA A 157 4.08 11.14 10.98
CA ALA A 157 5.28 11.61 11.67
C ALA A 157 6.29 12.33 10.76
N ARG A 158 5.89 12.78 9.56
CA ARG A 158 6.78 13.46 8.59
C ARG A 158 7.55 14.66 9.16
N HIS A 159 7.00 15.35 10.15
CA HIS A 159 7.62 16.52 10.78
C HIS A 159 8.32 16.21 12.11
N SER A 160 8.33 14.94 12.54
CA SER A 160 9.05 14.52 13.73
C SER A 160 10.56 14.47 13.46
N SER A 161 11.37 14.77 14.47
CA SER A 161 12.84 14.70 14.35
C SER A 161 13.32 13.26 14.15
N LYS A 162 12.74 12.31 14.89
CA LYS A 162 13.05 10.88 14.81
C LYS A 162 11.78 10.06 14.84
N VAL A 163 11.74 9.00 14.03
CA VAL A 163 10.61 8.08 13.90
C VAL A 163 11.13 6.65 13.97
N VAL A 164 10.49 5.83 14.79
CA VAL A 164 10.74 4.39 14.83
C VAL A 164 10.00 3.74 13.67
N VAL A 165 10.73 3.01 12.84
CA VAL A 165 10.19 2.28 11.69
C VAL A 165 10.38 0.80 11.92
N ASN A 166 9.26 0.08 11.86
CA ASN A 166 9.21 -1.36 11.93
C ASN A 166 9.47 -1.96 10.55
N TYR A 167 10.25 -3.03 10.50
CA TYR A 167 10.49 -3.78 9.29
C TYR A 167 10.53 -5.29 9.55
N THR A 168 10.12 -6.05 8.53
CA THR A 168 10.12 -7.51 8.56
C THR A 168 10.06 -8.07 7.14
N GLU A 169 10.17 -9.38 6.98
CA GLU A 169 9.83 -10.01 5.70
C GLU A 169 8.32 -10.03 5.50
N ARG A 170 7.83 -9.78 4.29
CA ARG A 170 6.41 -9.71 3.98
C ARG A 170 5.64 -10.99 4.36
N LYS A 171 6.28 -12.16 4.37
CA LYS A 171 5.67 -13.43 4.82
C LYS A 171 5.22 -13.42 6.29
N PHE A 172 5.79 -12.54 7.12
CA PHE A 172 5.42 -12.36 8.52
C PHE A 172 4.32 -11.29 8.71
N VAL A 173 3.78 -10.77 7.61
CA VAL A 173 2.70 -9.79 7.60
C VAL A 173 1.43 -10.47 7.09
N SER A 174 0.40 -10.47 7.93
CA SER A 174 -0.90 -11.10 7.67
C SER A 174 -2.02 -10.08 7.70
N LYS A 175 -3.01 -10.23 6.82
CA LYS A 175 -4.24 -9.43 6.85
C LYS A 175 -5.08 -9.86 8.05
N ILE A 176 -5.69 -8.90 8.75
CA ILE A 176 -6.67 -9.21 9.78
C ILE A 176 -8.02 -9.44 9.08
N PRO A 177 -8.67 -10.61 9.26
CA PRO A 177 -9.97 -10.87 8.63
C PRO A 177 -10.99 -9.80 9.03
N ARG A 178 -11.75 -9.30 8.05
CA ARG A 178 -12.80 -8.28 8.23
C ARG A 178 -12.30 -6.92 8.76
N SER A 179 -11.01 -6.63 8.69
CA SER A 179 -10.49 -5.30 9.00
C SER A 179 -10.60 -4.33 7.83
N LYS A 180 -10.43 -3.03 8.13
CA LYS A 180 -10.24 -2.00 7.12
C LYS A 180 -8.99 -2.30 6.26
N PRO A 181 -8.96 -1.86 4.98
CA PRO A 181 -7.77 -1.96 4.14
C PRO A 181 -6.54 -1.35 4.82
N GLY A 182 -5.38 -1.95 4.58
CA GLY A 182 -4.10 -1.52 5.15
C GLY A 182 -3.85 -1.95 6.60
N LEU A 183 -4.87 -2.42 7.34
CA LEU A 183 -4.64 -2.95 8.69
C LEU A 183 -4.04 -4.36 8.64
N VAL A 184 -2.92 -4.55 9.33
CA VAL A 184 -2.14 -5.78 9.29
C VAL A 184 -1.74 -6.26 10.68
N ARG A 185 -1.53 -7.56 10.81
CA ARG A 185 -0.84 -8.20 11.93
C ARG A 185 0.57 -8.54 11.50
N VAL A 186 1.54 -8.22 12.34
CA VAL A 186 2.97 -8.52 12.13
C VAL A 186 3.41 -9.51 13.20
N SER A 187 3.91 -10.68 12.81
CA SER A 187 4.33 -11.73 13.75
C SER A 187 5.78 -11.60 14.22
N GLU A 188 6.65 -11.07 13.35
CA GLU A 188 8.05 -10.79 13.67
C GLU A 188 8.36 -9.35 13.29
N VAL A 189 9.02 -8.61 14.17
CA VAL A 189 9.34 -7.21 13.94
C VAL A 189 10.77 -6.91 14.38
N ARG A 190 11.46 -6.12 13.56
CA ARG A 190 12.67 -5.40 13.92
C ARG A 190 12.40 -3.92 13.71
N SER A 191 13.14 -3.08 14.40
CA SER A 191 12.91 -1.63 14.34
C SER A 191 14.22 -0.89 14.16
N LEU A 192 14.16 0.24 13.45
CA LEU A 192 15.24 1.22 13.41
C LEU A 192 14.67 2.63 13.54
N THR A 193 15.48 3.53 14.08
CA THR A 193 15.12 4.94 14.22
C THR A 193 15.74 5.75 13.09
N VAL A 194 14.93 6.55 12.40
CA VAL A 194 15.35 7.38 11.27
C VAL A 194 14.71 8.76 11.33
N GLU A 195 15.30 9.71 10.63
CA GLU A 195 14.71 11.02 10.39
C GLU A 195 13.85 10.95 9.11
N PRO A 196 12.65 11.54 9.07
CA PRO A 196 11.82 11.54 7.86
C PRO A 196 12.49 12.32 6.72
N LYS A 197 12.88 11.64 5.64
CA LYS A 197 13.55 12.27 4.49
C LYS A 197 13.31 11.48 3.21
N ILE A 198 13.41 12.16 2.07
CA ILE A 198 13.52 11.53 0.76
C ILE A 198 14.94 11.79 0.26
N GLU A 199 15.82 10.79 0.34
CA GLU A 199 17.21 10.88 -0.16
C GLU A 199 17.43 10.14 -1.49
N VAL A 200 16.41 9.40 -1.92
CA VAL A 200 16.48 8.52 -3.09
C VAL A 200 15.66 9.06 -4.24
N GLU A 201 16.13 8.80 -5.46
CA GLU A 201 15.49 9.26 -6.68
C GLU A 201 14.13 8.59 -6.85
N ARG A 202 13.12 9.41 -7.08
CA ARG A 202 11.79 8.95 -7.47
C ARG A 202 11.83 8.60 -8.96
N VAL A 203 11.54 7.35 -9.28
CA VAL A 203 11.41 6.91 -10.68
C VAL A 203 10.07 7.42 -11.18
N LEU A 204 10.09 8.54 -11.92
CA LEU A 204 8.95 9.06 -12.64
C LEU A 204 8.84 8.27 -13.94
N GLU A 205 7.84 7.40 -14.04
CA GLU A 205 7.55 6.71 -15.30
C GLU A 205 6.60 7.57 -16.11
N GLU A 206 7.12 8.21 -17.17
CA GLU A 206 6.34 8.96 -18.15
C GLU A 206 5.10 8.16 -18.59
N THR A 207 3.97 8.88 -18.62
CA THR A 207 2.58 8.42 -18.80
C THR A 207 2.40 7.38 -19.90
#